data_AF-A0A8J2RI63-F1
#
_entry.id   AF-A0A8J2RI63-F1
#
_cell.length_a   1.000
_cell.length_b   1.000
_cell.length_c   1.000
_cell.angle_alpha   90.00
_cell.angle_beta   90.00
_cell.angle_gamma   90.00
#
_symmetry.space_group_name_H-M   'P 1'
#
loop_
_entity.id
_entity.type
_entity.pdbx_description
1 polymer ?
#
loop_
_entity_poly.entity_id
_entity_poly.type
_entity_poly.pdbx_seq_one_letter_code
_entity_poly.pdbx_strand_id
1 'polypeptide(L)'
;MLRSLVSQTFRQGLVHSFFRRNAASLSESVVVQNPVETSEEAGEKSVSNQKNSDESGTTVVVAPPEFRFMYPEFLPDPKMERRNKLKEKLERMDMLQRRSVIEIPEFYTGSIMAVTVADSNSPNKFARFVGICIQRGGSGLRAWFILRNVVDRQGVEILYEMYCPLIQKIEVLRLERRLDESLLYLRDALPEYSTFPFEMEPERRLNNSVVPLNPIKVKLRPRPWLERWERQDLQGVQDLNLPQRFYDRAKEVAKPWEKYDLMLQYRKTIPAEEQEKIYAEVHSQLQQQDLKRKIRRRRGPNSEQ
;
A
#
# COMPACT_ATOMS: atom_id res chain seq x y z
N MET A 1 50.31 -40.63 -30.29
CA MET A 1 50.60 -39.24 -30.72
C MET A 1 49.44 -38.37 -30.24
N LEU A 2 49.52 -37.80 -29.03
CA LEU A 2 50.02 -36.45 -28.69
C LEU A 2 49.12 -35.28 -29.17
N ARG A 3 48.51 -34.61 -28.17
CA ARG A 3 48.31 -33.14 -27.98
C ARG A 3 47.41 -32.38 -28.97
N SER A 4 46.29 -31.77 -28.56
CA SER A 4 46.06 -30.57 -27.69
C SER A 4 46.23 -29.21 -28.38
N LEU A 5 45.32 -28.28 -28.01
CA LEU A 5 45.44 -26.79 -28.00
C LEU A 5 45.21 -26.08 -29.36
N VAL A 6 44.74 -24.83 -29.49
CA VAL A 6 43.93 -23.82 -28.75
C VAL A 6 44.04 -22.52 -29.59
N SER A 7 43.04 -21.62 -29.54
CA SER A 7 43.11 -20.18 -29.93
C SER A 7 43.28 -19.86 -31.43
N GLN A 8 42.85 -18.73 -32.00
CA GLN A 8 42.44 -17.40 -31.52
C GLN A 8 41.73 -16.65 -32.68
N THR A 9 40.75 -15.80 -32.35
CA THR A 9 40.46 -14.42 -32.86
C THR A 9 41.09 -13.96 -34.21
N PHE A 10 40.54 -13.11 -35.10
CA PHE A 10 39.67 -11.92 -34.99
C PHE A 10 39.53 -11.28 -36.40
N ARG A 11 38.42 -10.54 -36.67
CA ARG A 11 38.26 -9.38 -37.60
C ARG A 11 38.51 -9.60 -39.12
N GLN A 12 37.84 -8.97 -40.09
CA GLN A 12 37.15 -7.66 -40.18
C GLN A 12 36.38 -7.54 -41.52
N GLY A 13 35.31 -6.73 -41.55
CA GLY A 13 34.78 -6.03 -42.74
C GLY A 13 33.79 -6.81 -43.62
N LEU A 14 32.75 -6.24 -44.24
CA LEU A 14 32.31 -4.85 -44.38
C LEU A 14 30.92 -4.91 -45.03
N VAL A 15 29.85 -4.40 -44.41
CA VAL A 15 28.66 -3.99 -45.17
C VAL A 15 28.12 -2.70 -44.57
N HIS A 16 28.44 -1.61 -45.26
CA HIS A 16 27.81 -0.32 -45.11
C HIS A 16 26.41 -0.43 -45.74
N SER A 17 25.37 0.02 -45.04
CA SER A 17 24.60 1.21 -45.45
C SER A 17 23.15 1.26 -44.92
N PHE A 18 22.71 2.51 -44.70
CA PHE A 18 21.33 3.01 -44.60
C PHE A 18 20.40 2.52 -43.48
N PHE A 19 20.28 3.33 -42.41
CA PHE A 19 19.13 4.22 -42.24
C PHE A 19 19.37 5.20 -41.09
N ARG A 20 19.54 6.49 -41.42
CA ARG A 20 19.48 7.61 -40.47
C ARG A 20 18.01 8.00 -40.35
N ARG A 21 17.41 7.83 -39.18
CA ARG A 21 16.21 8.58 -38.78
C ARG A 21 16.34 9.04 -37.34
N ASN A 22 16.02 10.31 -37.16
CA ASN A 22 16.18 11.17 -35.99
C ASN A 22 15.70 10.52 -34.68
N ALA A 23 16.58 10.49 -33.68
CA ALA A 23 16.21 10.35 -32.28
C ALA A 23 16.27 11.74 -31.63
N ALA A 24 15.10 12.33 -31.38
CA ALA A 24 14.97 13.45 -30.47
C ALA A 24 14.87 12.86 -29.06
N SER A 25 15.97 12.90 -28.32
CA SER A 25 16.02 12.60 -26.90
C SER A 25 15.54 13.82 -26.12
N LEU A 26 14.34 13.76 -25.56
CA LEU A 26 13.93 14.62 -24.45
C LEU A 26 14.42 13.96 -23.16
N SER A 27 15.61 14.36 -22.73
CA SER A 27 16.11 14.11 -21.38
C SER A 27 15.57 15.20 -20.46
N GLU A 28 14.53 14.91 -19.69
CA GLU A 28 14.10 15.78 -18.60
C GLU A 28 14.86 15.36 -17.33
N SER A 29 15.94 16.09 -17.05
CA SER A 29 16.68 16.00 -15.79
C SER A 29 15.87 16.66 -14.68
N VAL A 30 15.34 15.87 -13.75
CA VAL A 30 14.78 16.40 -12.49
C VAL A 30 15.94 16.81 -11.59
N VAL A 31 16.19 18.11 -11.50
CA VAL A 31 17.11 18.72 -10.54
C VAL A 31 16.43 18.70 -9.17
N VAL A 32 16.98 17.92 -8.24
CA VAL A 32 16.61 17.96 -6.82
C VAL A 32 17.33 19.15 -6.19
N GLN A 33 16.59 20.23 -5.91
CA GLN A 33 17.05 21.28 -5.01
C GLN A 33 16.51 21.00 -3.62
N ASN A 34 17.41 20.80 -2.65
CA ASN A 34 17.08 20.79 -1.22
C ASN A 34 16.71 22.22 -0.78
N PRO A 35 15.67 22.43 0.04
CA PRO A 35 15.46 23.73 0.65
C PRO A 35 16.25 23.86 1.95
N VAL A 36 16.91 25.01 2.04
CA VAL A 36 17.61 25.59 3.18
C VAL A 36 16.61 26.00 4.27
N GLU A 37 17.00 25.84 5.53
CA GLU A 37 16.28 26.30 6.72
C GLU A 37 16.20 27.83 6.78
N THR A 38 14.99 28.36 6.96
CA THR A 38 14.76 29.64 7.65
C THR A 38 13.39 29.62 8.35
N SER A 39 13.41 30.22 9.53
CA SER A 39 12.43 30.27 10.59
C SER A 39 11.19 31.14 10.31
N GLU A 40 10.11 30.79 11.03
CA GLU A 40 8.97 31.65 11.46
C GLU A 40 7.95 32.12 10.40
N GLU A 41 6.75 31.50 10.39
CA GLU A 41 5.51 32.04 11.00
C GLU A 41 4.28 31.22 10.56
N ALA A 42 3.37 31.02 11.52
CA ALA A 42 2.17 30.21 11.38
C ALA A 42 1.12 30.88 10.49
N GLY A 43 0.62 30.15 9.50
CA GLY A 43 -0.58 30.48 8.73
C GLY A 43 -1.25 29.21 8.25
N GLU A 44 -2.44 28.92 8.77
CA GLU A 44 -3.30 27.81 8.35
C GLU A 44 -3.56 27.89 6.84
N LYS A 45 -2.89 27.05 6.04
CA LYS A 45 -3.25 26.83 4.64
C LYS A 45 -4.32 25.74 4.58
N SER A 46 -5.58 26.18 4.49
CA SER A 46 -6.70 25.36 4.06
C SER A 46 -6.40 24.75 2.69
N VAL A 47 -6.51 23.42 2.57
CA VAL A 47 -6.44 22.71 1.29
C VAL A 47 -7.49 23.32 0.34
N SER A 48 -7.01 23.98 -0.72
CA SER A 48 -7.85 24.60 -1.73
C SER A 48 -8.50 23.50 -2.57
N ASN A 49 -9.83 23.38 -2.47
CA ASN A 49 -10.62 22.69 -3.49
C ASN A 49 -10.46 23.45 -4.81
N GLN A 50 -9.66 22.93 -5.73
CA GLN A 50 -9.66 23.41 -7.10
C GLN A 50 -11.01 23.06 -7.73
N LYS A 51 -11.86 24.08 -7.91
CA LYS A 51 -13.12 24.00 -8.65
C LYS A 51 -12.82 24.21 -10.13
N ASN A 52 -12.85 23.13 -10.91
CA ASN A 52 -12.97 23.25 -12.37
C ASN A 52 -14.45 23.09 -12.73
N SER A 53 -15.03 24.11 -13.36
CA SER A 53 -16.41 24.11 -13.83
C SER A 53 -16.44 23.82 -15.33
N ASP A 54 -16.98 22.66 -15.71
CA ASP A 54 -17.42 22.40 -17.08
C ASP A 54 -18.84 22.95 -17.31
N GLU A 55 -19.18 23.28 -18.56
CA GLU A 55 -20.40 23.98 -19.02
C GLU A 55 -21.75 23.27 -18.73
N SER A 56 -21.78 22.19 -17.94
CA SER A 56 -22.98 21.44 -17.57
C SER A 56 -23.46 21.65 -16.12
N GLY A 57 -22.89 22.60 -15.37
CA GLY A 57 -23.34 22.94 -14.02
C GLY A 57 -23.15 21.84 -12.97
N THR A 58 -22.45 20.76 -13.31
CA THR A 58 -22.12 19.68 -12.37
C THR A 58 -20.82 20.04 -11.66
N THR A 59 -20.87 20.26 -10.34
CA THR A 59 -19.65 20.45 -9.54
C THR A 59 -18.83 19.15 -9.56
N VAL A 60 -17.71 19.14 -10.28
CA VAL A 60 -16.81 17.99 -10.32
C VAL A 60 -16.05 17.92 -8.99
N VAL A 61 -16.40 16.94 -8.16
CA VAL A 61 -15.67 16.64 -6.93
C VAL A 61 -14.43 15.85 -7.33
N VAL A 62 -13.27 16.49 -7.34
CA VAL A 62 -11.99 15.80 -7.59
C VAL A 62 -11.52 15.16 -6.29
N ALA A 63 -11.22 13.86 -6.34
CA ALA A 63 -10.65 13.15 -5.20
C ALA A 63 -9.12 13.38 -5.13
N PRO A 64 -8.54 13.49 -3.92
CA PRO A 64 -7.09 13.59 -3.78
C PRO A 64 -6.38 12.36 -4.40
N PRO A 65 -5.21 12.55 -5.05
CA PRO A 65 -4.48 11.45 -5.71
C PRO A 65 -4.03 10.35 -4.74
N GLU A 66 -3.89 10.70 -3.45
CA GLU A 66 -3.47 9.78 -2.39
C GLU A 66 -4.52 8.70 -2.08
N PHE A 67 -5.78 8.89 -2.50
CA PHE A 67 -6.89 7.95 -2.26
C PHE A 67 -6.59 6.55 -2.83
N ARG A 68 -5.79 6.49 -3.91
CA ARG A 68 -5.32 5.23 -4.47
C ARG A 68 -4.60 4.36 -3.46
N PHE A 69 -3.77 4.97 -2.62
CA PHE A 69 -2.97 4.26 -1.62
C PHE A 69 -3.70 4.14 -0.28
N MET A 70 -4.57 5.11 0.04
CA MET A 70 -5.38 5.11 1.26
C MET A 70 -6.43 3.99 1.22
N TYR A 71 -7.17 3.89 0.12
CA TYR A 71 -8.29 2.98 -0.06
C TYR A 71 -8.23 2.14 -1.34
N PRO A 72 -7.17 1.32 -1.54
CA PRO A 72 -7.05 0.43 -2.68
C PRO A 72 -8.23 -0.54 -2.86
N GLU A 73 -8.99 -0.85 -1.80
CA GLU A 73 -10.08 -1.81 -1.88
C GLU A 73 -11.34 -1.34 -2.62
N PHE A 74 -11.52 -0.02 -2.81
CA PHE A 74 -12.64 0.49 -3.62
C PHE A 74 -12.44 0.27 -5.12
N LEU A 75 -11.21 -0.03 -5.52
CA LEU A 75 -10.89 -0.40 -6.89
C LEU A 75 -11.30 -1.86 -7.15
N PRO A 76 -11.99 -2.16 -8.27
CA PRO A 76 -12.31 -3.52 -8.66
C PRO A 76 -11.07 -4.36 -8.99
N ASP A 77 -11.24 -5.69 -9.08
CA ASP A 77 -10.18 -6.59 -9.57
C ASP A 77 -9.82 -6.20 -11.02
N PRO A 78 -8.54 -5.94 -11.36
CA PRO A 78 -8.15 -5.54 -12.71
C PRO A 78 -8.41 -6.62 -13.78
N LYS A 79 -8.63 -7.87 -13.39
CA LYS A 79 -8.94 -8.97 -14.32
C LYS A 79 -10.34 -8.80 -14.92
N MET A 80 -10.38 -8.52 -16.23
CA MET A 80 -11.63 -8.29 -16.98
C MET A 80 -12.66 -9.43 -16.84
N GLU A 81 -12.21 -10.68 -16.77
CA GLU A 81 -13.08 -11.87 -16.62
C GLU A 81 -14.00 -11.82 -15.39
N ARG A 82 -13.61 -11.07 -14.35
CA ARG A 82 -14.32 -10.97 -13.07
C ARG A 82 -15.07 -9.66 -12.91
N ARG A 83 -14.97 -8.75 -13.88
CA ARG A 83 -15.55 -7.40 -13.84
C ARG A 83 -17.05 -7.46 -14.14
N ASN A 84 -17.83 -6.76 -13.33
CA ASN A 84 -19.24 -6.50 -13.60
C ASN A 84 -19.62 -5.17 -12.93
N LYS A 85 -19.91 -4.15 -13.75
CA LYS A 85 -20.18 -2.79 -13.28
C LYS A 85 -21.31 -2.70 -12.26
N LEU A 86 -22.38 -3.48 -12.44
CA LEU A 86 -23.51 -3.48 -11.51
C LEU A 86 -23.09 -4.04 -10.15
N LYS A 87 -22.40 -5.18 -10.17
CA LYS A 87 -21.86 -5.82 -8.96
C LYS A 87 -20.91 -4.88 -8.21
N GLU A 88 -19.96 -4.28 -8.93
CA GLU A 88 -18.97 -3.36 -8.35
C GLU A 88 -19.63 -2.14 -7.68
N LYS A 89 -20.69 -1.61 -8.29
CA LYS A 89 -21.46 -0.50 -7.72
C LYS A 89 -22.22 -0.91 -6.45
N LEU A 90 -22.87 -2.08 -6.47
CA LEU A 90 -23.57 -2.61 -5.30
C LEU A 90 -22.60 -2.90 -4.14
N GLU A 91 -21.46 -3.55 -4.43
CA GLU A 91 -20.42 -3.80 -3.43
C GLU A 91 -19.91 -2.49 -2.81
N ARG A 92 -19.67 -1.45 -3.62
CA ARG A 92 -19.26 -0.13 -3.12
C ARG A 92 -20.31 0.52 -2.23
N MET A 93 -21.58 0.44 -2.62
CA MET A 93 -22.68 0.94 -1.79
C MET A 93 -22.68 0.25 -0.42
N ASP A 94 -22.57 -1.08 -0.39
CA ASP A 94 -22.55 -1.86 0.85
C ASP A 94 -21.32 -1.54 1.72
N MET A 95 -20.14 -1.37 1.10
CA MET A 95 -18.92 -0.96 1.80
C MET A 95 -19.07 0.41 2.46
N LEU A 96 -19.64 1.39 1.75
CA LEU A 96 -19.91 2.73 2.28
C LEU A 96 -20.94 2.68 3.41
N GLN A 97 -21.99 1.86 3.27
CA GLN A 97 -22.96 1.63 4.34
C GLN A 97 -22.28 1.03 5.57
N ARG A 98 -21.43 0.01 5.41
CA ARG A 98 -20.70 -0.59 6.54
C ARG A 98 -19.77 0.43 7.22
N ARG A 99 -19.06 1.26 6.45
CA ARG A 99 -18.26 2.37 6.96
C ARG A 99 -19.09 3.41 7.72
N SER A 100 -20.37 3.60 7.40
CA SER A 100 -21.22 4.51 8.18
C SER A 100 -21.45 4.02 9.62
N VAL A 101 -21.41 2.69 9.83
CA VAL A 101 -21.57 2.03 11.14
C VAL A 101 -20.24 1.97 11.89
N ILE A 102 -19.17 1.54 11.23
CA ILE A 102 -17.83 1.40 11.83
C ILE A 102 -16.83 2.35 11.21
N GLU A 103 -16.09 3.04 12.06
CA GLU A 103 -14.98 3.89 11.64
C GLU A 103 -13.78 3.01 11.21
N ILE A 104 -13.56 2.94 9.90
CA ILE A 104 -12.38 2.30 9.31
C ILE A 104 -11.38 3.42 8.98
N PRO A 105 -10.31 3.58 9.78
CA PRO A 105 -9.30 4.62 9.57
C PRO A 105 -8.44 4.33 8.34
N GLU A 106 -7.70 5.33 7.90
CA GLU A 106 -6.61 5.18 6.95
C GLU A 106 -5.44 4.40 7.57
N PHE A 107 -4.90 3.44 6.82
CA PHE A 107 -3.68 2.72 7.21
C PHE A 107 -2.93 2.17 5.98
N TYR A 108 -1.65 1.89 6.16
CA TYR A 108 -0.79 1.33 5.12
C TYR A 108 -0.11 0.04 5.58
N THR A 109 0.51 -0.68 4.64
CA THR A 109 1.44 -1.74 5.02
C THR A 109 2.59 -1.13 5.83
N GLY A 110 2.82 -1.68 7.01
CA GLY A 110 3.77 -1.17 8.00
C GLY A 110 3.15 -0.41 9.16
N SER A 111 1.89 0.02 9.05
CA SER A 111 1.20 0.69 10.14
C SER A 111 0.90 -0.29 11.29
N ILE A 112 1.01 0.19 12.54
CA ILE A 112 0.69 -0.57 13.75
C ILE A 112 -0.77 -0.29 14.10
N MET A 113 -1.55 -1.34 14.25
CA MET A 113 -2.99 -1.25 14.47
C MET A 113 -3.43 -2.17 15.59
N ALA A 114 -4.57 -1.81 16.19
CA ALA A 114 -5.31 -2.65 17.10
C ALA A 114 -6.69 -2.93 16.53
N VAL A 115 -7.06 -4.20 16.44
CA VAL A 115 -8.39 -4.63 15.99
C VAL A 115 -9.11 -5.28 17.13
N THR A 116 -10.34 -4.84 17.38
CA THR A 116 -11.23 -5.43 18.38
C THR A 116 -12.36 -6.16 17.66
N VAL A 117 -12.48 -7.46 17.92
CA VAL A 117 -13.47 -8.35 17.31
C VAL A 117 -14.37 -8.93 18.39
N ALA A 118 -15.64 -9.12 18.10
CA ALA A 118 -16.55 -9.88 18.93
C ALA A 118 -16.30 -11.38 18.75
N ASP A 119 -15.95 -12.06 19.83
CA ASP A 119 -15.69 -13.50 19.88
C ASP A 119 -16.44 -14.10 21.07
N SER A 120 -17.39 -15.02 20.81
CA SER A 120 -18.20 -15.66 21.84
C SER A 120 -17.38 -16.48 22.84
N ASN A 121 -16.19 -16.93 22.44
CA ASN A 121 -15.34 -17.79 23.25
C ASN A 121 -14.34 -16.99 24.10
N SER A 122 -14.18 -15.69 23.84
CA SER A 122 -13.36 -14.81 24.67
C SER A 122 -14.05 -14.54 26.01
N PRO A 123 -13.32 -14.48 27.15
CA PRO A 123 -13.91 -14.22 28.46
C PRO A 123 -14.73 -12.93 28.51
N ASN A 124 -14.31 -11.90 27.78
CA ASN A 124 -14.99 -10.61 27.72
C ASN A 124 -15.92 -10.47 26.51
N LYS A 125 -16.17 -11.56 25.76
CA LYS A 125 -16.84 -11.60 24.44
C LYS A 125 -16.18 -10.75 23.34
N PHE A 126 -15.09 -10.06 23.67
CA PHE A 126 -14.29 -9.25 22.76
C PHE A 126 -12.85 -9.71 22.82
N ALA A 127 -12.21 -9.78 21.67
CA ALA A 127 -10.80 -10.07 21.52
C ALA A 127 -10.12 -8.87 20.85
N ARG A 128 -9.12 -8.29 21.53
CA ARG A 128 -8.30 -7.21 21.00
C ARG A 128 -6.94 -7.78 20.61
N PHE A 129 -6.51 -7.51 19.39
CA PHE A 129 -5.18 -7.89 18.90
C PHE A 129 -4.45 -6.66 18.37
N VAL A 130 -3.20 -6.48 18.81
CA VAL A 130 -2.30 -5.41 18.34
C VAL A 130 -1.21 -6.02 17.50
N GLY A 131 -0.89 -5.40 16.36
CA GLY A 131 0.20 -5.84 15.51
C GLY A 131 0.49 -4.90 14.34
N ILE A 132 1.55 -5.21 13.61
CA ILE A 132 1.92 -4.52 12.37
C ILE A 132 1.14 -5.11 11.19
N CYS A 133 0.62 -4.24 10.32
CA CYS A 133 0.03 -4.66 9.05
C CYS A 133 1.14 -5.10 8.09
N ILE A 134 1.23 -6.41 7.82
CA ILE A 134 2.28 -6.96 6.94
C ILE A 134 1.85 -7.03 5.48
N GLN A 135 0.55 -7.14 5.23
CA GLN A 135 -0.02 -7.23 3.90
C GLN A 135 -1.48 -6.81 3.95
N ARG A 136 -1.93 -6.12 2.92
CA ARG A 136 -3.34 -5.88 2.64
C ARG A 136 -3.64 -6.24 1.20
N GLY A 137 -4.84 -6.70 0.93
CA GLY A 137 -5.22 -7.16 -0.40
C GLY A 137 -6.72 -7.40 -0.52
N GLY A 138 -7.12 -7.96 -1.66
CA GLY A 138 -8.52 -8.12 -2.01
C GLY A 138 -9.14 -6.82 -2.54
N SER A 139 -10.35 -6.94 -3.07
CA SER A 139 -11.14 -5.86 -3.66
C SER A 139 -12.57 -5.95 -3.15
N GLY A 140 -13.26 -4.81 -3.06
CA GLY A 140 -14.65 -4.76 -2.64
C GLY A 140 -14.85 -5.20 -1.19
N LEU A 141 -15.95 -5.92 -0.93
CA LEU A 141 -16.27 -6.49 0.39
C LEU A 141 -15.27 -7.54 0.87
N ARG A 142 -14.50 -8.15 -0.05
CA ARG A 142 -13.51 -9.20 0.24
C ARG A 142 -12.12 -8.63 0.56
N ALA A 143 -12.03 -7.34 0.88
CA ALA A 143 -10.79 -6.72 1.30
C ALA A 143 -10.32 -7.28 2.63
N TRP A 144 -9.03 -7.60 2.74
CA TRP A 144 -8.44 -8.19 3.92
C TRP A 144 -7.07 -7.59 4.21
N PHE A 145 -6.63 -7.73 5.45
CA PHE A 145 -5.29 -7.38 5.89
C PHE A 145 -4.80 -8.37 6.94
N ILE A 146 -3.49 -8.53 7.04
CA ILE A 146 -2.85 -9.44 7.99
C ILE A 146 -2.11 -8.61 9.04
N LEU A 147 -2.45 -8.82 10.31
CA LEU A 147 -1.69 -8.29 11.43
C LEU A 147 -0.74 -9.35 11.96
N ARG A 148 0.51 -8.94 12.21
CA ARG A 148 1.55 -9.77 12.83
C ARG A 148 1.98 -9.16 14.15
N ASN A 149 2.13 -9.98 15.17
CA ASN A 149 2.82 -9.62 16.42
C ASN A 149 3.54 -10.84 16.99
N VAL A 150 4.56 -10.60 17.81
CA VAL A 150 5.22 -11.64 18.59
C VAL A 150 4.70 -11.56 20.02
N VAL A 151 3.95 -12.58 20.41
CA VAL A 151 3.27 -12.69 21.72
C VAL A 151 3.91 -13.84 22.46
N ASP A 152 4.44 -13.60 23.65
CA ASP A 152 5.13 -14.62 24.45
C ASP A 152 6.18 -15.41 23.66
N ARG A 153 6.96 -14.68 22.84
CA ARG A 153 8.00 -15.21 21.93
C ARG A 153 7.48 -16.09 20.78
N GLN A 154 6.17 -16.21 20.63
CA GLN A 154 5.52 -16.89 19.51
C GLN A 154 5.03 -15.86 18.48
N GLY A 155 5.36 -16.07 17.21
CA GLY A 155 4.81 -15.25 16.13
C GLY A 155 3.36 -15.61 15.86
N VAL A 156 2.45 -14.64 16.00
CA VAL A 156 1.02 -14.78 15.73
C VAL A 156 0.65 -13.88 14.55
N GLU A 157 -0.08 -14.45 13.60
CA GLU A 157 -0.64 -13.72 12.46
C GLU A 157 -2.15 -13.95 12.40
N ILE A 158 -2.90 -12.86 12.26
CA ILE A 158 -4.36 -12.92 12.11
C ILE A 158 -4.74 -12.17 10.83
N LEU A 159 -5.47 -12.86 9.97
CA LEU A 159 -6.10 -12.26 8.80
C LEU A 159 -7.47 -11.73 9.19
N TYR A 160 -7.68 -10.43 8.97
CA TYR A 160 -8.97 -9.77 9.16
C TYR A 160 -9.57 -9.38 7.82
N GLU A 161 -10.85 -9.70 7.63
CA GLU A 161 -11.66 -9.15 6.54
C GLU A 161 -12.18 -7.76 6.96
N MET A 162 -11.84 -6.72 6.21
CA MET A 162 -12.09 -5.32 6.60
C MET A 162 -13.57 -5.02 6.89
N TYR A 163 -14.48 -5.65 6.16
CA TYR A 163 -15.91 -5.40 6.23
C TYR A 163 -16.68 -6.44 7.05
N CYS A 164 -15.98 -7.32 7.78
CA CYS A 164 -16.59 -8.34 8.61
C CYS A 164 -17.53 -7.71 9.67
N PRO A 165 -18.74 -8.28 9.90
CA PRO A 165 -19.66 -7.80 10.93
C PRO A 165 -19.12 -7.96 12.36
N LEU A 166 -18.22 -8.92 12.59
CA LEU A 166 -17.65 -9.24 13.90
C LEU A 166 -16.65 -8.17 14.39
N ILE A 167 -16.02 -7.44 13.47
CA ILE A 167 -15.14 -6.33 13.83
C ILE A 167 -15.99 -5.24 14.48
N GLN A 168 -15.57 -4.79 15.65
CA GLN A 168 -16.22 -3.71 16.40
C GLN A 168 -15.49 -2.39 16.25
N LYS A 169 -14.15 -2.44 16.28
CA LYS A 169 -13.31 -1.25 16.21
C LYS A 169 -11.96 -1.56 15.58
N ILE A 170 -11.52 -0.67 14.70
CA ILE A 170 -10.16 -0.66 14.15
C ILE A 170 -9.51 0.64 14.62
N GLU A 171 -8.41 0.53 15.33
CA GLU A 171 -7.62 1.67 15.81
C GLU A 171 -6.24 1.62 15.17
N VAL A 172 -5.81 2.74 14.60
CA VAL A 172 -4.43 2.90 14.14
C VAL A 172 -3.63 3.50 15.28
N LEU A 173 -2.69 2.73 15.80
CA LEU A 173 -1.83 3.18 16.89
C LEU A 173 -0.68 4.02 16.36
N ARG A 174 -0.04 3.56 15.28
CA ARG A 174 1.03 4.27 14.61
C ARG A 174 0.85 4.14 13.10
N LEU A 175 0.61 5.26 12.44
CA LEU A 175 0.44 5.30 11.00
C LEU A 175 1.82 5.40 10.32
N GLU A 176 2.30 4.38 9.64
CA GLU A 176 3.58 4.50 8.93
C GLU A 176 3.56 3.70 7.64
N ARG A 177 4.36 4.16 6.69
CA ARG A 177 4.64 3.46 5.45
C ARG A 177 6.02 2.83 5.52
N ARG A 178 6.16 1.65 4.95
CA ARG A 178 7.46 1.03 4.70
C ARG A 178 7.84 1.17 3.23
N LEU A 179 9.08 0.81 2.91
CA LEU A 179 9.61 0.86 1.55
C LEU A 179 8.92 -0.16 0.64
N ASP A 180 8.58 -1.33 1.17
CA ASP A 180 7.95 -2.42 0.44
C ASP A 180 6.43 -2.45 0.63
N GLU A 181 5.71 -2.90 -0.38
CA GLU A 181 4.24 -3.06 -0.34
C GLU A 181 3.79 -4.24 0.55
N SER A 182 4.64 -5.26 0.71
CA SER A 182 4.41 -6.45 1.54
C SER A 182 5.60 -6.77 2.43
N LEU A 183 5.35 -6.98 3.72
CA LEU A 183 6.36 -7.24 4.75
C LEU A 183 6.40 -8.72 5.16
N LEU A 184 6.14 -9.64 4.22
CA LEU A 184 6.11 -11.08 4.50
C LEU A 184 7.46 -11.61 5.00
N TYR A 185 8.56 -10.94 4.66
CA TYR A 185 9.91 -11.23 5.15
C TYR A 185 10.07 -11.06 6.68
N LEU A 186 9.12 -10.39 7.36
CA LEU A 186 9.11 -10.31 8.83
C LEU A 186 8.91 -11.67 9.52
N ARG A 187 8.47 -12.69 8.78
CA ARG A 187 8.43 -14.10 9.25
C ARG A 187 9.83 -14.65 9.52
N ASP A 188 10.79 -14.30 8.66
CA ASP A 188 12.18 -14.74 8.73
C ASP A 188 13.12 -13.71 9.38
N ALA A 189 12.58 -12.57 9.79
CA ALA A 189 13.33 -11.51 10.47
C ALA A 189 13.55 -11.80 11.97
N LEU A 190 14.41 -11.00 12.59
CA LEU A 190 14.54 -11.00 14.05
C LEU A 190 13.20 -10.61 14.71
N PRO A 191 12.83 -11.22 15.86
CA PRO A 191 11.57 -10.91 16.55
C PRO A 191 11.38 -9.43 16.88
N GLU A 192 12.48 -8.70 17.11
CA GLU A 192 12.49 -7.29 17.48
C GLU A 192 11.67 -6.41 16.53
N TYR A 193 11.73 -6.69 15.22
CA TYR A 193 11.00 -5.92 14.21
C TYR A 193 9.49 -6.20 14.16
N SER A 194 9.04 -7.27 14.82
CA SER A 194 7.63 -7.71 14.84
C SER A 194 7.00 -7.67 16.23
N THR A 195 7.76 -7.31 17.28
CA THR A 195 7.29 -7.33 18.66
C THR A 195 6.74 -5.96 19.02
N PHE A 196 5.45 -5.90 19.35
CA PHE A 196 4.78 -4.66 19.75
C PHE A 196 3.99 -4.86 21.06
N PRO A 197 4.06 -3.92 22.02
CA PRO A 197 3.28 -3.99 23.24
C PRO A 197 1.78 -3.86 22.96
N PHE A 198 0.96 -4.68 23.63
CA PHE A 198 -0.51 -4.67 23.49
C PHE A 198 -1.17 -3.41 24.03
N GLU A 199 -0.55 -2.77 25.01
CA GLU A 199 -1.03 -1.54 25.66
C GLU A 199 -0.50 -0.27 24.98
N MET A 200 0.06 -0.39 23.77
CA MET A 200 0.54 0.77 23.01
C MET A 200 -0.59 1.79 22.80
N GLU A 201 -0.35 3.03 23.22
CA GLU A 201 -1.26 4.14 23.01
C GLU A 201 -1.18 4.67 21.56
N PRO A 202 -2.28 5.18 21.01
CA PRO A 202 -2.27 5.78 19.68
C PRO A 202 -1.49 7.10 19.65
N GLU A 203 -0.52 7.19 18.74
CA GLU A 203 0.25 8.40 18.46
C GLU A 203 -0.67 9.48 17.90
N ARG A 204 -0.74 10.63 18.57
CA ARG A 204 -1.51 11.78 18.09
C ARG A 204 -0.80 12.42 16.91
N ARG A 205 -1.52 12.59 15.81
CA ARG A 205 -1.02 13.23 14.59
C ARG A 205 -1.88 14.41 14.19
N LEU A 206 -1.24 15.40 13.57
CA LEU A 206 -1.93 16.50 12.94
C LEU A 206 -2.56 16.03 11.63
N ASN A 207 -3.83 16.35 11.41
CA ASN A 207 -4.62 15.81 10.30
C ASN A 207 -4.09 16.14 8.88
N ASN A 208 -3.17 17.10 8.76
CA ASN A 208 -2.64 17.56 7.46
C ASN A 208 -1.18 17.14 7.20
N SER A 209 -0.56 16.35 8.07
CA SER A 209 0.81 15.89 7.83
C SER A 209 0.84 14.70 6.86
N VAL A 210 1.73 14.74 5.86
CA VAL A 210 2.00 13.60 4.98
C VAL A 210 2.40 12.38 5.82
N VAL A 211 1.96 11.20 5.41
CA VAL A 211 2.26 9.95 6.12
C VAL A 211 3.77 9.66 6.06
N PRO A 212 4.44 9.50 7.22
CA PRO A 212 5.88 9.30 7.25
C PRO A 212 6.27 7.95 6.66
N LEU A 213 7.31 7.97 5.83
CA LEU A 213 7.98 6.78 5.33
C LEU A 213 9.08 6.39 6.31
N ASN A 214 9.02 5.16 6.82
CA ASN A 214 10.01 4.59 7.72
C ASN A 214 11.08 3.84 6.90
N PRO A 215 12.33 4.34 6.83
CA PRO A 215 13.39 3.78 6.01
C PRO A 215 14.16 2.62 6.68
N ILE A 216 13.73 2.14 7.85
CA ILE A 216 14.39 1.05 8.57
C ILE A 216 14.53 -0.18 7.67
N LYS A 217 15.77 -0.64 7.51
CA LYS A 217 16.08 -1.91 6.85
C LYS A 217 16.14 -3.04 7.86
N VAL A 218 15.39 -4.11 7.60
CA VAL A 218 15.24 -5.27 8.48
C VAL A 218 16.36 -6.29 8.28
N LYS A 219 16.93 -6.78 9.37
CA LYS A 219 17.91 -7.89 9.35
C LYS A 219 17.19 -9.24 9.43
N LEU A 220 17.46 -10.11 8.46
CA LEU A 220 16.93 -11.48 8.45
C LEU A 220 17.75 -12.41 9.36
N ARG A 221 17.12 -13.49 9.82
CA ARG A 221 17.78 -14.61 10.51
C ARG A 221 18.70 -15.36 9.53
N PRO A 222 19.63 -16.18 10.01
CA PRO A 222 20.30 -17.15 9.14
C PRO A 222 19.28 -18.10 8.50
N ARG A 223 19.62 -18.62 7.32
CA ARG A 223 18.82 -19.62 6.59
C ARG A 223 18.62 -20.89 7.43
N PRO A 224 17.54 -21.68 7.23
CA PRO A 224 16.55 -21.61 6.14
C PRO A 224 15.47 -20.54 6.34
N TRP A 225 15.00 -19.97 5.22
CA TRP A 225 13.89 -19.00 5.16
C TRP A 225 12.67 -19.63 4.49
N LEU A 226 11.50 -19.02 4.68
CA LEU A 226 10.24 -19.44 4.08
C LEU A 226 10.24 -19.21 2.56
N GLU A 227 10.71 -18.04 2.13
CA GLU A 227 10.83 -17.69 0.72
C GLU A 227 12.26 -17.37 0.32
N ARG A 228 12.48 -17.34 -0.99
CA ARG A 228 13.74 -16.89 -1.59
C ARG A 228 13.71 -15.38 -1.74
N TRP A 229 13.85 -14.68 -0.62
CA TRP A 229 13.83 -13.21 -0.55
C TRP A 229 14.90 -12.57 -1.44
N GLU A 230 16.01 -13.27 -1.72
CA GLU A 230 17.06 -12.81 -2.62
C GLU A 230 16.60 -12.65 -4.09
N ARG A 231 15.46 -13.23 -4.44
CA ARG A 231 14.85 -13.12 -5.79
C ARG A 231 13.85 -12.00 -5.89
N GLN A 232 13.39 -11.47 -4.77
CA GLN A 232 12.43 -10.38 -4.72
C GLN A 232 13.21 -9.06 -4.68
N ASP A 233 12.74 -8.06 -5.42
CA ASP A 233 13.34 -6.72 -5.47
C ASP A 233 12.92 -5.90 -4.23
N LEU A 234 13.30 -6.39 -3.04
CA LEU A 234 12.93 -5.81 -1.74
C LEU A 234 13.90 -4.69 -1.36
N GLN A 235 13.36 -3.54 -0.95
CA GLN A 235 14.13 -2.36 -0.53
C GLN A 235 14.25 -2.26 0.99
N GLY A 236 13.31 -2.85 1.74
CA GLY A 236 13.24 -2.81 3.20
C GLY A 236 14.07 -3.87 3.92
N VAL A 237 14.86 -4.68 3.22
CA VAL A 237 15.71 -5.72 3.81
C VAL A 237 17.18 -5.30 3.74
N GLN A 238 17.94 -5.57 4.81
CA GLN A 238 19.40 -5.36 4.82
C GLN A 238 20.10 -6.35 3.86
N ASP A 239 21.34 -6.05 3.49
CA ASP A 239 22.12 -6.93 2.62
C ASP A 239 22.25 -8.32 3.24
N LEU A 240 21.81 -9.33 2.49
CA LEU A 240 21.71 -10.72 2.95
C LEU A 240 23.08 -11.39 3.15
N ASN A 241 24.18 -10.77 2.67
CA ASN A 241 25.55 -11.29 2.72
C ASN A 241 25.66 -12.74 2.21
N LEU A 242 24.90 -13.07 1.15
CA LEU A 242 24.89 -14.42 0.58
C LEU A 242 26.10 -14.64 -0.35
N PRO A 243 26.57 -15.89 -0.49
CA PRO A 243 27.55 -16.22 -1.52
C PRO A 243 27.07 -15.83 -2.92
N GLN A 244 27.98 -15.31 -3.76
CA GLN A 244 27.68 -14.75 -5.09
C GLN A 244 26.81 -15.65 -5.97
N ARG A 245 27.04 -16.97 -5.91
CA ARG A 245 26.24 -18.00 -6.61
C ARG A 245 24.73 -17.87 -6.44
N PHE A 246 24.24 -17.34 -5.31
CA PHE A 246 22.81 -17.16 -5.07
C PHE A 246 22.26 -15.97 -5.86
N TYR A 247 23.00 -14.86 -5.90
CA TYR A 247 22.64 -13.69 -6.69
C TYR A 247 22.68 -14.00 -8.20
N ASP A 248 23.65 -14.80 -8.65
CA ASP A 248 23.73 -15.19 -10.06
C ASP A 248 22.49 -16.01 -10.47
N ARG A 249 22.08 -16.99 -9.65
CA ARG A 249 20.83 -17.74 -9.86
C ARG A 249 19.57 -16.88 -9.76
N ALA A 250 19.58 -15.84 -8.92
CA ALA A 250 18.45 -14.91 -8.83
C ALA A 250 18.34 -14.09 -10.13
N LYS A 251 19.46 -13.60 -10.66
CA LYS A 251 19.54 -12.89 -11.93
C LYS A 251 19.08 -13.73 -13.12
N GLU A 252 19.42 -15.02 -13.15
CA GLU A 252 18.96 -15.96 -14.19
C GLU A 252 17.42 -16.07 -14.26
N VAL A 253 16.74 -16.00 -13.11
CA VAL A 253 15.27 -16.11 -13.02
C VAL A 253 14.58 -14.75 -13.14
N ALA A 254 15.31 -13.66 -12.90
CA ALA A 254 14.77 -12.31 -12.95
C ALA A 254 14.22 -11.98 -14.35
N LYS A 255 13.19 -11.14 -14.39
CA LYS A 255 12.54 -10.71 -15.63
C LYS A 255 12.58 -9.19 -15.76
N PRO A 256 13.74 -8.58 -16.07
CA PRO A 256 13.88 -7.13 -16.14
C PRO A 256 12.93 -6.46 -17.15
N TRP A 257 12.51 -7.18 -18.20
CA TRP A 257 11.61 -6.67 -19.22
C TRP A 257 10.17 -6.43 -18.70
N GLU A 258 9.74 -7.05 -17.60
CA GLU A 258 8.39 -6.83 -17.04
C GLU A 258 8.16 -5.37 -16.62
N LYS A 259 9.22 -4.64 -16.25
CA LYS A 259 9.15 -3.20 -15.96
C LYS A 259 8.70 -2.38 -17.18
N TYR A 260 9.04 -2.83 -18.37
CA TYR A 260 8.76 -2.16 -19.64
C TYR A 260 7.56 -2.75 -20.38
N ASP A 261 6.93 -3.80 -19.85
CA ASP A 261 5.75 -4.42 -20.44
C ASP A 261 4.48 -3.60 -20.15
N LEU A 262 4.16 -2.68 -21.07
CA LEU A 262 2.99 -1.81 -20.99
C LEU A 262 1.67 -2.60 -20.98
N MET A 263 1.62 -3.77 -21.63
CA MET A 263 0.42 -4.61 -21.65
C MET A 263 0.20 -5.30 -20.31
N LEU A 264 1.28 -5.73 -19.67
CA LEU A 264 1.21 -6.26 -18.31
C LEU A 264 0.78 -5.16 -17.32
N GLN A 265 1.31 -3.94 -17.45
CA GLN A 265 0.88 -2.80 -16.63
C GLN A 265 -0.61 -2.51 -16.85
N TYR A 266 -1.06 -2.38 -18.09
CA TYR A 266 -2.46 -2.15 -18.45
C TYR A 266 -3.40 -3.23 -17.89
N ARG A 267 -3.01 -4.51 -17.93
CA ARG A 267 -3.79 -5.62 -17.36
C ARG A 267 -3.80 -5.66 -15.83
N LYS A 268 -2.81 -5.06 -15.17
CA LYS A 268 -2.69 -5.00 -13.71
C LYS A 268 -3.36 -3.77 -13.11
N THR A 269 -3.51 -2.69 -13.88
CA THR A 269 -4.03 -1.42 -13.39
C THR A 269 -5.36 -1.06 -14.05
N ILE A 270 -6.27 -0.50 -13.26
CA ILE A 270 -7.50 0.10 -13.80
C ILE A 270 -7.14 1.41 -14.52
N PRO A 271 -7.81 1.78 -15.63
CA PRO A 271 -7.64 3.07 -16.27
C PRO A 271 -7.85 4.26 -15.30
N ALA A 272 -7.05 5.32 -15.43
CA ALA A 272 -7.11 6.48 -14.54
C ALA A 272 -8.50 7.14 -14.52
N GLU A 273 -9.14 7.28 -15.68
CA GLU A 273 -10.50 7.84 -15.78
C GLU A 273 -11.55 7.08 -14.95
N GLU A 274 -11.41 5.75 -14.87
CA GLU A 274 -12.32 4.92 -14.07
C GLU A 274 -11.99 5.05 -12.58
N GLN A 275 -10.69 5.11 -12.22
CA GLN A 275 -10.27 5.36 -10.84
C GLN A 275 -10.78 6.71 -10.33
N GLU A 276 -10.65 7.78 -11.12
CA GLU A 276 -11.10 9.13 -10.75
C GLU A 276 -12.62 9.18 -10.51
N LYS A 277 -13.41 8.56 -11.38
CA LYS A 277 -14.87 8.47 -11.21
C LYS A 277 -15.25 7.75 -9.93
N ILE A 278 -14.60 6.62 -9.66
CA ILE A 278 -14.85 5.81 -8.44
C ILE A 278 -14.45 6.61 -7.19
N TYR A 279 -13.27 7.22 -7.19
CA TYR A 279 -12.80 7.95 -6.02
C TYR A 279 -13.55 9.26 -5.80
N ALA A 280 -14.00 9.94 -6.85
CA ALA A 280 -14.89 11.10 -6.73
C ALA A 280 -16.21 10.73 -6.01
N GLU A 281 -16.83 9.61 -6.41
CA GLU A 281 -18.02 9.07 -5.75
C GLU A 281 -17.73 8.77 -4.27
N VAL A 282 -16.68 7.99 -3.99
CA VAL A 282 -16.29 7.60 -2.63
C VAL A 282 -15.98 8.81 -1.76
N HIS A 283 -15.20 9.77 -2.28
CA HIS A 283 -14.80 10.98 -1.56
C HIS A 283 -16.03 11.81 -1.16
N SER A 284 -16.98 12.02 -2.08
CA SER A 284 -18.20 12.75 -1.80
C SER A 284 -19.02 12.09 -0.68
N GLN A 285 -19.14 10.75 -0.71
CA GLN A 285 -19.89 9.98 0.28
C GLN A 285 -19.21 9.98 1.66
N LEU A 286 -17.88 9.80 1.71
CA LEU A 286 -17.12 9.85 2.95
C LEU A 286 -17.21 11.23 3.61
N GLN A 287 -17.08 12.32 2.83
CA GLN A 287 -17.25 13.68 3.36
C GLN A 287 -18.65 13.89 3.98
N GLN A 288 -19.70 13.42 3.31
CA GLN A 288 -21.07 13.49 3.85
C GLN A 288 -21.21 12.68 5.15
N GLN A 289 -20.61 11.49 5.22
CA GLN A 289 -20.62 10.66 6.42
C GLN A 289 -19.88 11.34 7.58
N ASP A 290 -18.72 11.93 7.32
CA ASP A 290 -17.94 12.63 8.34
C ASP A 290 -18.64 13.88 8.85
N LEU A 291 -19.32 14.62 7.98
CA LEU A 291 -20.18 15.74 8.39
C LEU A 291 -21.32 15.25 9.29
N LYS A 292 -22.04 14.19 8.89
CA LYS A 292 -23.11 13.58 9.72
C LYS A 292 -22.58 13.13 11.08
N ARG A 293 -21.39 12.51 11.13
CA ARG A 293 -20.73 12.11 12.38
C ARG A 293 -20.37 13.32 13.25
N LYS A 294 -19.79 14.38 12.68
CA LYS A 294 -19.49 15.62 13.41
C LYS A 294 -20.75 16.25 13.99
N ILE A 295 -21.84 16.27 13.25
CA ILE A 295 -23.14 16.76 13.73
C ILE A 295 -23.66 15.89 14.87
N ARG A 296 -23.61 14.56 14.74
CA ARG A 296 -24.03 13.62 15.80
C ARG A 296 -23.19 13.79 17.07
N ARG A 297 -21.86 13.93 16.93
CA ARG A 297 -20.93 14.20 18.06
C ARG A 297 -21.27 15.52 18.76
N ARG A 298 -21.68 16.56 18.03
CA ARG A 298 -22.09 17.86 18.60
C ARG A 298 -23.45 17.84 19.30
N ARG A 299 -24.42 17.08 18.78
CA ARG A 299 -25.78 16.99 19.36
C ARG A 299 -25.83 16.25 20.69
N GLY A 300 -24.81 15.44 21.00
CA GLY A 300 -24.74 14.67 22.24
C GLY A 300 -25.81 13.57 22.34
N PRO A 301 -25.75 12.68 23.35
CA PRO A 301 -26.71 11.58 23.51
C PRO A 301 -28.10 12.01 24.00
N ASN A 302 -28.30 13.27 24.40
CA ASN A 302 -29.46 13.73 25.17
C ASN A 302 -30.53 14.48 24.36
N SER A 303 -30.49 14.48 23.03
CA SER A 303 -31.46 15.24 22.20
C SER A 303 -32.60 14.41 21.61
N GLU A 304 -32.75 13.14 22.00
CA GLU A 304 -33.79 12.22 21.50
C GLU A 304 -34.71 11.66 22.60
N GLN A 305 -34.88 12.40 23.70
CA GLN A 305 -35.95 12.17 24.69
C GLN A 305 -37.00 13.26 24.61
#